data_AF-A0A9P9FSL7-F1
#
_entry.id   AF-A0A9P9FSL7-F1
#
_cell.length_a   1.000
_cell.length_b   1.000
_cell.length_c   1.000
_cell.angle_alpha   90.00
_cell.angle_beta   90.00
_cell.angle_gamma   90.00
#
_symmetry.space_group_name_H-M   'P 1'
#
loop_
_entity.id
_entity.type
_entity.pdbx_description
1 polymer ?
#
loop_
_entity_poly.entity_id
_entity_poly.type
_entity_poly.pdbx_seq_one_letter_code
_entity_poly.pdbx_strand_id
1 'polypeptide(L)'
;MKFFSSLLAASLLSAEVLAHPNHGSESPAILARHEHLSKRCNSHVAEFHKERYAEREQKRGLERRAGNTTYKITTAAPWFDVIHNDTCILSPEVTQGPYWWPRSVLLRQDMSEGESGVPLLLDIGVIDMATCEPLPKAMVSLWHCNATGSYSSFTGRSPDLTLGEQLVQLNITDFKIGLTDLHTDDTTFLRGMWPTNDNGIMEMKSIYPGFYAGRTIHIHIYFDSSLTDQLMTLEPYASHTAIERVTNEVDEYLPGSLGGGYNPYVSVVPMDGENFDNGVVGYITIGVDSEATA
;
A
#
# COMPACT_ATOMS: atom_id res chain seq x y z
N MET A 1 -67.96 27.34 -4.72
CA MET A 1 -67.75 25.91 -4.41
C MET A 1 -66.26 25.65 -4.33
N LYS A 2 -65.86 25.06 -3.20
CA LYS A 2 -64.55 24.66 -2.67
C LYS A 2 -63.31 24.71 -3.59
N PHE A 3 -62.33 25.52 -3.17
CA PHE A 3 -60.91 25.38 -3.49
C PHE A 3 -60.38 24.06 -2.92
N PHE A 4 -59.69 23.25 -3.73
CA PHE A 4 -58.88 22.14 -3.25
C PHE A 4 -57.41 22.48 -3.38
N SER A 5 -56.77 22.63 -2.23
CA SER A 5 -55.33 22.61 -2.03
C SER A 5 -54.78 21.25 -2.47
N SER A 6 -53.65 21.24 -3.16
CA SER A 6 -52.80 20.05 -3.29
C SER A 6 -51.35 20.50 -3.28
N LEU A 7 -50.80 20.58 -2.07
CA LEU A 7 -49.37 20.53 -1.80
C LEU A 7 -48.86 19.18 -2.29
N LEU A 8 -48.12 19.14 -3.40
CA LEU A 8 -47.30 17.99 -3.76
C LEU A 8 -46.01 18.09 -2.96
N ALA A 9 -45.97 17.36 -1.84
CA ALA A 9 -44.75 17.10 -1.09
C ALA A 9 -43.80 16.23 -1.92
N ALA A 10 -42.54 16.62 -1.94
CA ALA A 10 -41.44 15.86 -2.51
C ALA A 10 -41.34 14.48 -1.86
N SER A 11 -41.17 13.44 -2.67
CA SER A 11 -40.57 12.18 -2.21
C SER A 11 -39.42 11.83 -3.18
N LEU A 12 -38.25 12.39 -2.87
CA LEU A 12 -36.99 11.81 -3.32
C LEU A 12 -36.88 10.47 -2.61
N LEU A 13 -37.15 9.38 -3.33
CA LEU A 13 -36.75 8.05 -2.91
C LEU A 13 -35.22 8.00 -3.04
N SER A 14 -34.52 8.44 -2.00
CA SER A 14 -33.14 8.06 -1.75
C SER A 14 -33.14 6.54 -1.53
N ALA A 15 -32.76 5.80 -2.55
CA ALA A 15 -32.30 4.43 -2.38
C ALA A 15 -31.03 4.52 -1.53
N GLU A 16 -31.18 4.31 -0.23
CA GLU A 16 -30.04 4.05 0.66
C GLU A 16 -29.40 2.77 0.17
N VAL A 17 -28.29 2.91 -0.55
CA VAL A 17 -27.33 1.83 -0.74
C VAL A 17 -26.88 1.45 0.66
N LEU A 18 -27.37 0.30 1.14
CA LEU A 18 -26.87 -0.33 2.35
C LEU A 18 -25.39 -0.68 2.09
N ALA A 19 -24.50 0.25 2.42
CA ALA A 19 -23.10 -0.06 2.64
C ALA A 19 -23.04 -1.08 3.81
N HIS A 20 -22.25 -2.12 3.61
CA HIS A 20 -22.18 -3.33 4.41
C HIS A 20 -21.98 -3.13 5.92
N PRO A 21 -22.35 -4.14 6.75
CA PRO A 21 -22.32 -4.03 8.20
C PRO A 21 -20.89 -3.90 8.74
N ASN A 22 -20.66 -2.80 9.46
CA ASN A 22 -19.70 -2.68 10.57
C ASN A 22 -18.28 -3.21 10.28
N HIS A 23 -17.45 -2.40 9.62
CA HIS A 23 -16.07 -2.28 10.12
C HIS A 23 -16.23 -1.78 11.55
N GLY A 24 -16.16 -2.69 12.53
CA GLY A 24 -16.44 -2.36 13.92
C GLY A 24 -15.58 -1.16 14.32
N SER A 25 -16.21 -0.05 14.67
CA SER A 25 -15.50 1.09 15.22
C SER A 25 -14.65 0.59 16.38
N GLU A 26 -13.33 0.78 16.32
CA GLU A 26 -12.44 0.43 17.41
C GLU A 26 -13.00 0.95 18.74
N SER A 27 -12.83 0.21 19.83
CA SER A 27 -13.33 0.68 21.12
C SER A 27 -12.67 2.03 21.48
N PRO A 28 -13.36 2.96 22.16
CA PRO A 28 -12.75 4.22 22.59
C PRO A 28 -11.46 4.05 23.40
N ALA A 29 -11.31 2.91 24.09
CA ALA A 29 -10.09 2.56 24.82
C ALA A 29 -8.91 2.21 23.89
N ILE A 30 -9.18 1.53 22.77
CA ILE A 30 -8.19 1.22 21.73
C ILE A 30 -7.76 2.52 21.04
N LEU A 31 -8.71 3.36 20.62
CA LEU A 31 -8.44 4.68 20.04
C LEU A 31 -7.60 5.57 20.97
N ALA A 32 -7.93 5.63 22.27
CA ALA A 32 -7.17 6.39 23.25
C ALA A 32 -5.76 5.82 23.46
N ARG A 33 -5.60 4.50 23.43
CA ARG A 33 -4.28 3.84 23.50
C ARG A 33 -3.45 4.17 22.25
N HIS A 34 -4.05 4.11 21.06
CA HIS A 34 -3.42 4.45 19.79
C HIS A 34 -2.92 5.91 19.80
N GLU A 35 -3.77 6.85 20.20
CA GLU A 35 -3.41 8.27 20.32
C GLU A 35 -2.27 8.49 21.32
N HIS A 36 -2.29 7.78 22.46
CA HIS A 36 -1.24 7.87 23.48
C HIS A 36 0.10 7.33 22.97
N LEU A 37 0.11 6.17 22.31
CA LEU A 37 1.33 5.57 21.75
C LEU A 37 1.95 6.48 20.66
N SER A 38 1.12 6.99 19.76
CA SER A 38 1.55 7.90 18.70
C SER A 38 2.19 9.19 19.23
N LYS A 39 1.59 9.80 20.26
CA LYS A 39 2.19 10.98 20.92
C LYS A 39 3.52 10.68 21.60
N ARG A 40 3.66 9.50 22.23
CA ARG A 40 4.87 9.10 22.95
C ARG A 40 6.07 8.91 22.01
N CYS A 41 5.85 8.30 20.85
CA CYS A 41 6.96 7.90 19.98
C CYS A 41 7.44 9.00 19.02
N ASN A 42 6.72 10.11 18.87
CA ASN A 42 6.98 11.14 17.86
C ASN A 42 8.46 11.59 17.74
N SER A 43 9.16 11.82 18.87
CA SER A 43 10.58 12.25 18.83
C SER A 43 11.55 11.16 18.37
N HIS A 44 11.22 9.88 18.58
CA HIS A 44 12.06 8.75 18.20
C HIS A 44 11.94 8.45 16.71
N VAL A 45 10.74 8.65 16.14
CA VAL A 45 10.48 8.54 14.69
C VAL A 45 11.38 9.50 13.91
N ALA A 46 11.58 10.71 14.40
CA ALA A 46 12.42 11.69 13.71
C ALA A 46 13.90 11.27 13.66
N GLU A 47 14.44 10.74 14.78
CA GLU A 47 15.82 10.24 14.80
C GLU A 47 15.96 8.98 13.94
N PHE A 48 14.98 8.08 14.01
CA PHE A 48 14.91 6.90 13.16
C PHE A 48 14.98 7.24 11.66
N HIS A 49 14.21 8.23 11.22
CA HIS A 49 14.25 8.68 9.83
C HIS A 49 15.63 9.20 9.43
N LYS A 50 16.30 9.92 10.32
CA LYS A 50 17.64 10.46 10.09
C LYS A 50 18.69 9.34 9.98
N GLU A 51 18.67 8.35 10.87
CA GLU A 51 19.58 7.21 10.83
C GLU A 51 19.39 6.38 9.56
N ARG A 52 18.12 6.07 9.23
CA ARG A 52 17.73 5.38 8.00
C ARG A 52 18.22 6.10 6.75
N TYR A 53 18.04 7.42 6.68
CA TYR A 53 18.51 8.22 5.56
C TYR A 53 20.04 8.16 5.43
N ALA A 54 20.77 8.19 6.54
CA ALA A 54 22.23 8.07 6.54
C ALA A 54 22.71 6.70 6.03
N GLU A 55 22.07 5.61 6.45
CA GLU A 55 22.39 4.24 5.99
C GLU A 55 22.18 4.12 4.47
N ARG A 56 21.11 4.72 3.94
CA ARG A 56 20.83 4.75 2.49
C ARG A 56 21.90 5.49 1.71
N GLU A 57 22.27 6.69 2.14
CA GLU A 57 23.31 7.47 1.48
C GLU A 57 24.67 6.75 1.52
N GLN A 58 24.97 6.03 2.60
CA GLN A 58 26.17 5.19 2.67
C GLN A 58 26.11 4.03 1.66
N LYS A 59 25.00 3.29 1.58
CA LYS A 59 24.83 2.17 0.64
C LYS A 59 24.92 2.64 -0.82
N ARG A 60 24.26 3.76 -1.16
CA ARG A 60 24.38 4.43 -2.46
C ARG A 60 25.82 4.84 -2.77
N GLY A 61 26.53 5.38 -1.77
CA GLY A 61 27.94 5.72 -1.88
C GLY A 61 28.83 4.51 -2.19
N LEU A 62 28.51 3.33 -1.65
CA LEU A 62 29.21 2.07 -1.92
C LEU A 62 28.89 1.52 -3.31
N GLU A 63 27.62 1.53 -3.73
CA GLU A 63 27.19 1.10 -5.07
C GLU A 63 27.86 1.95 -6.16
N ARG A 64 27.94 3.27 -5.98
CA ARG A 64 28.68 4.18 -6.88
C ARG A 64 30.17 3.84 -7.01
N ARG A 65 30.78 3.27 -5.96
CA ARG A 65 32.21 2.89 -5.94
C ARG A 65 32.46 1.48 -6.49
N ALA A 66 31.45 0.63 -6.55
CA ALA A 66 31.59 -0.79 -6.90
C ALA A 66 31.63 -1.09 -8.42
N GLY A 67 31.42 -0.08 -9.29
CA GLY A 67 31.72 -0.16 -10.73
C GLY A 67 30.91 -1.16 -11.56
N ASN A 68 29.82 -1.72 -11.03
CA ASN A 68 28.97 -2.66 -11.75
C ASN A 68 27.79 -1.92 -12.41
N THR A 69 27.75 -1.92 -13.75
CA THR A 69 26.76 -1.32 -14.67
C THR A 69 26.19 0.05 -14.27
N THR A 70 26.75 1.09 -14.89
CA THR A 70 26.42 2.51 -14.72
C THR A 70 25.02 2.85 -15.24
N TYR A 71 24.05 3.06 -14.35
CA TYR A 71 23.02 4.07 -14.58
C TYR A 71 23.48 5.37 -13.90
N LYS A 72 23.46 6.48 -14.64
CA LYS A 72 23.86 7.79 -14.10
C LYS A 72 22.66 8.35 -13.33
N ILE A 73 22.63 8.04 -12.04
CA ILE A 73 21.67 8.58 -11.08
C ILE A 73 22.12 10.00 -10.71
N THR A 74 21.54 11.04 -11.31
CA THR A 74 21.66 12.42 -10.85
C THR A 74 20.52 12.75 -9.88
N THR A 75 20.53 12.16 -8.69
CA THR A 75 19.68 12.66 -7.60
C THR A 75 20.23 13.99 -7.14
N ALA A 76 19.50 15.07 -7.39
CA ALA A 76 19.37 16.06 -6.34
C ALA A 76 18.94 15.27 -5.10
N ALA A 77 19.84 15.14 -4.12
CA ALA A 77 19.50 14.52 -2.85
C ALA A 77 18.18 15.17 -2.40
N PRO A 78 17.13 14.41 -2.07
CA PRO A 78 15.94 15.01 -1.49
C PRO A 78 16.35 15.54 -0.12
N TRP A 79 16.75 16.81 -0.08
CA TRP A 79 16.64 17.62 1.13
C TRP A 79 15.15 17.76 1.39
N PHE A 80 14.63 16.88 2.23
CA PHE A 80 13.41 17.18 2.94
C PHE A 80 13.83 17.97 4.17
N ASP A 81 13.57 19.28 4.15
CA ASP A 81 13.77 20.15 5.32
C ASP A 81 12.82 19.79 6.48
N VAL A 82 11.83 18.93 6.20
CA VAL A 82 10.81 18.46 7.13
C VAL A 82 10.52 17.00 6.85
N ILE A 83 10.58 16.17 7.89
CA ILE A 83 10.07 14.81 7.87
C ILE A 83 8.55 14.89 7.61
N HIS A 84 8.08 14.42 6.46
CA HIS A 84 6.64 14.23 6.26
C HIS A 84 6.24 12.86 6.80
N ASN A 85 6.09 12.75 8.14
CA ASN A 85 5.24 11.76 8.81
C ASN A 85 5.00 12.10 10.30
N ASP A 86 4.86 13.39 10.62
CA ASP A 86 4.93 13.84 12.00
C ASP A 86 3.63 13.56 12.77
N THR A 87 3.79 12.87 13.90
CA THR A 87 2.88 12.65 15.05
C THR A 87 2.03 11.40 15.16
N CYS A 88 1.76 10.64 14.09
CA CYS A 88 1.10 9.33 14.22
C CYS A 88 1.63 8.30 13.24
N ILE A 89 2.36 7.33 13.78
CA ILE A 89 2.96 6.25 13.00
C ILE A 89 2.28 4.90 13.22
N LEU A 90 1.43 4.76 14.25
CA LEU A 90 0.71 3.51 14.45
C LEU A 90 -0.18 3.25 13.23
N SER A 91 0.19 2.26 12.44
CA SER A 91 -0.51 1.93 11.21
C SER A 91 -1.82 1.23 11.58
N PRO A 92 -2.97 1.64 10.98
CA PRO A 92 -4.22 0.96 11.21
C PRO A 92 -4.14 -0.46 10.65
N GLU A 93 -4.80 -1.40 11.32
CA GLU A 93 -5.03 -2.72 10.74
C GLU A 93 -6.05 -2.61 9.62
N VAL A 94 -5.67 -3.09 8.43
CA VAL A 94 -6.54 -3.18 7.27
C VAL A 94 -6.74 -4.63 6.88
N THR A 95 -7.83 -4.92 6.17
CA THR A 95 -8.11 -6.29 5.73
C THR A 95 -6.99 -6.80 4.82
N GLN A 96 -6.59 -8.07 4.98
CA GLN A 96 -5.63 -8.75 4.08
C GLN A 96 -6.10 -8.77 2.61
N GLY A 97 -7.41 -8.64 2.38
CA GLY A 97 -8.01 -8.68 1.04
C GLY A 97 -8.11 -10.10 0.47
N PRO A 98 -8.69 -10.25 -0.73
CA PRO A 98 -9.05 -11.54 -1.30
C PRO A 98 -7.91 -12.27 -2.00
N TYR A 99 -6.81 -11.57 -2.32
CA TYR A 99 -5.70 -12.08 -3.14
C TYR A 99 -4.47 -12.46 -2.33
N TRP A 100 -4.68 -12.94 -1.10
CA TRP A 100 -3.62 -13.55 -0.31
C TRP A 100 -3.73 -15.07 -0.38
N TRP A 101 -2.60 -15.74 -0.58
CA TRP A 101 -2.52 -17.19 -0.58
C TRP A 101 -1.28 -17.64 0.20
N PRO A 102 -1.41 -18.45 1.28
CA PRO A 102 -0.32 -18.67 2.22
C PRO A 102 0.94 -19.29 1.60
N ARG A 103 0.77 -20.09 0.54
CA ARG A 103 1.87 -20.81 -0.11
C ARG A 103 2.68 -19.95 -1.08
N SER A 104 2.20 -18.75 -1.42
CA SER A 104 2.89 -17.85 -2.36
C SER A 104 3.85 -16.87 -1.71
N VAL A 105 3.95 -16.86 -0.37
CA VAL A 105 4.82 -15.92 0.33
C VAL A 105 6.22 -16.51 0.45
N LEU A 106 7.16 -15.97 -0.33
CA LEU A 106 8.53 -16.46 -0.42
C LEU A 106 9.50 -15.53 0.32
N LEU A 107 10.51 -16.10 0.99
CA LEU A 107 11.60 -15.33 1.60
C LEU A 107 12.57 -14.85 0.51
N ARG A 108 12.47 -13.57 0.14
CA ARG A 108 13.30 -12.94 -0.89
C ARG A 108 13.24 -11.43 -0.78
N GLN A 109 14.33 -10.80 -1.23
CA GLN A 109 14.46 -9.33 -1.24
C GLN A 109 14.19 -8.71 -2.63
N ASP A 110 14.01 -9.56 -3.64
CA ASP A 110 13.54 -9.19 -4.98
C ASP A 110 12.33 -10.06 -5.30
N MET A 111 11.16 -9.42 -5.37
CA MET A 111 9.89 -10.07 -5.67
C MET A 111 9.42 -9.82 -7.10
N SER A 112 10.21 -9.14 -7.95
CA SER A 112 9.79 -8.76 -9.30
C SER A 112 9.51 -9.97 -10.20
N GLU A 113 10.33 -11.02 -10.08
CA GLU A 113 10.35 -12.19 -10.98
C GLU A 113 10.41 -11.84 -12.47
N GLY A 114 10.93 -10.65 -12.81
CA GLY A 114 10.99 -10.17 -14.19
C GLY A 114 9.66 -9.65 -14.75
N GLU A 115 8.64 -9.43 -13.91
CA GLU A 115 7.42 -8.72 -14.34
C GLU A 115 7.77 -7.36 -14.96
N SER A 116 7.05 -7.00 -16.03
CA SER A 116 7.27 -5.74 -16.73
C SER A 116 6.63 -4.58 -15.99
N GLY A 117 7.38 -3.50 -15.80
CA GLY A 117 6.89 -2.28 -15.17
C GLY A 117 8.04 -1.33 -14.81
N VAL A 118 7.67 -0.13 -14.34
CA VAL A 118 8.60 0.85 -13.76
C VAL A 118 9.24 0.22 -12.51
N PRO A 119 10.59 0.13 -12.43
CA PRO A 119 11.26 -0.45 -11.27
C PRO A 119 10.92 0.27 -9.96
N LEU A 120 10.67 -0.48 -8.89
CA LEU A 120 10.41 0.03 -7.55
C LEU A 120 11.41 -0.56 -6.56
N LEU A 121 12.13 0.30 -5.84
CA LEU A 121 12.79 -0.07 -4.59
C LEU A 121 11.95 0.48 -3.44
N LEU A 122 11.27 -0.39 -2.71
CA LEU A 122 10.47 0.00 -1.56
C LEU A 122 11.27 -0.20 -0.29
N ASP A 123 11.36 0.88 0.49
CA ASP A 123 12.07 0.94 1.74
C ASP A 123 11.05 1.14 2.87
N ILE A 124 10.94 0.17 3.77
CA ILE A 124 9.96 0.17 4.86
C ILE A 124 10.71 0.20 6.19
N GLY A 125 10.48 1.26 6.96
CA GLY A 125 10.93 1.34 8.34
C GLY A 125 9.86 0.80 9.28
N VAL A 126 10.23 -0.03 10.24
CA VAL A 126 9.33 -0.61 11.23
C VAL A 126 9.75 -0.13 12.62
N ILE A 127 8.83 0.53 13.32
CA ILE A 127 9.00 1.00 14.69
C ILE A 127 8.06 0.21 15.59
N ASP A 128 8.57 -0.26 16.72
CA ASP A 128 7.73 -0.82 17.77
C ASP A 128 7.14 0.30 18.61
N MET A 129 5.81 0.40 18.63
CA MET A 129 5.08 1.44 19.35
C MET A 129 5.10 1.26 20.87
N ALA A 130 5.36 0.05 21.37
CA ALA A 130 5.49 -0.19 22.81
C ALA A 130 6.79 0.41 23.37
N THR A 131 7.86 0.34 22.58
CA THR A 131 9.21 0.78 22.97
C THR A 131 9.61 2.13 22.37
N CYS A 132 9.00 2.53 21.25
CA CYS A 132 9.39 3.63 20.37
C CYS A 132 10.76 3.45 19.69
N GLU A 133 11.25 2.22 19.62
CA GLU A 133 12.54 1.88 19.00
C GLU A 133 12.34 1.20 17.64
N PRO A 134 13.37 1.20 16.77
CA PRO A 134 13.39 0.36 15.57
C PRO A 134 13.11 -1.10 15.93
N LEU A 135 12.31 -1.80 15.13
CA LEU A 135 11.99 -3.20 15.36
C LEU A 135 12.85 -4.10 14.45
N PRO A 136 13.99 -4.64 14.95
CA PRO A 136 14.85 -5.50 14.14
C PRO A 136 14.27 -6.90 13.97
N LYS A 137 14.61 -7.55 12.85
CA LYS A 137 14.21 -8.93 12.51
C LYS A 137 12.70 -9.16 12.41
N ALA A 138 11.90 -8.09 12.31
CA ALA A 138 10.48 -8.18 11.99
C ALA A 138 10.33 -8.66 10.55
N MET A 139 9.53 -9.72 10.35
CA MET A 139 9.26 -10.22 9.01
C MET A 139 8.19 -9.35 8.34
N VAL A 140 8.55 -8.65 7.26
CA VAL A 140 7.61 -7.83 6.50
C VAL A 140 7.23 -8.57 5.23
N SER A 141 5.94 -8.82 5.03
CA SER A 141 5.40 -9.51 3.86
C SER A 141 4.65 -8.53 2.96
N LEU A 142 4.90 -8.58 1.66
CA LEU A 142 4.33 -7.71 0.65
C LEU A 142 3.75 -8.53 -0.50
N TRP A 143 2.63 -8.06 -1.04
CA TRP A 143 2.07 -8.54 -2.30
C TRP A 143 1.31 -7.43 -3.01
N HIS A 144 1.39 -7.41 -4.33
CA HIS A 144 0.60 -6.50 -5.17
C HIS A 144 0.35 -7.10 -6.55
N CYS A 145 -0.55 -6.47 -7.30
CA CYS A 145 -0.78 -6.82 -8.70
C CYS A 145 0.37 -6.35 -9.60
N ASN A 146 0.52 -6.98 -10.75
CA ASN A 146 1.40 -6.48 -11.79
C ASN A 146 0.83 -5.23 -12.47
N ALA A 147 1.55 -4.74 -13.48
CA ALA A 147 1.22 -3.50 -14.17
C ALA A 147 -0.16 -3.50 -14.87
N THR A 148 -0.74 -4.67 -15.12
CA THR A 148 -2.08 -4.84 -15.73
C THR A 148 -3.13 -5.34 -14.73
N GLY A 149 -2.87 -5.21 -13.43
CA GLY A 149 -3.83 -5.56 -12.37
C GLY A 149 -3.90 -7.03 -11.97
N SER A 150 -3.15 -7.93 -12.61
CA SER A 150 -3.19 -9.36 -12.28
C SER A 150 -2.39 -9.67 -11.02
N TYR A 151 -2.95 -10.49 -10.13
CA TYR A 151 -2.25 -11.03 -8.97
C TYR A 151 -1.72 -12.43 -9.28
N SER A 152 -0.46 -12.69 -8.94
CA SER A 152 0.08 -14.05 -8.95
C SER A 152 -0.70 -14.95 -8.01
N SER A 153 -0.74 -16.25 -8.30
CA SER A 153 -1.64 -17.26 -7.71
C SER A 153 -3.11 -17.12 -8.10
N PHE A 154 -3.51 -16.02 -8.77
CA PHE A 154 -4.89 -15.73 -9.18
C PHE A 154 -4.95 -15.35 -10.68
N THR A 155 -4.02 -15.83 -11.50
CA THR A 155 -3.90 -15.41 -12.92
C THR A 155 -5.07 -15.85 -13.79
N GLY A 156 -5.82 -16.87 -13.35
CA GLY A 156 -7.08 -17.28 -13.96
C GLY A 156 -8.28 -16.40 -13.59
N ARG A 157 -8.07 -15.35 -12.79
CA ARG A 157 -9.08 -14.33 -12.45
C ARG A 157 -8.85 -13.09 -13.31
N SER A 158 -9.92 -12.56 -13.89
CA SER A 158 -9.83 -11.30 -14.63
C SER A 158 -9.62 -10.14 -13.64
N PRO A 159 -8.57 -9.30 -13.82
CA PRO A 159 -8.40 -8.09 -13.01
C PRO A 159 -9.45 -7.01 -13.35
N ASP A 160 -10.17 -7.17 -14.46
CA ASP A 160 -11.18 -6.23 -14.94
C ASP A 160 -12.58 -6.47 -14.35
N LEU A 161 -12.73 -7.52 -13.53
CA LEU A 161 -13.97 -7.82 -12.83
C LEU A 161 -13.82 -7.50 -11.36
N THR A 162 -14.81 -6.80 -10.80
CA THR A 162 -14.89 -6.58 -9.36
C THR A 162 -14.98 -7.92 -8.62
N LEU A 163 -14.57 -7.95 -7.35
CA LEU A 163 -14.70 -9.16 -6.53
C LEU A 163 -16.14 -9.72 -6.54
N GLY A 164 -17.14 -8.83 -6.47
CA GLY A 164 -18.56 -9.23 -6.54
C GLY A 164 -18.91 -9.98 -7.84
N GLU A 165 -18.46 -9.47 -8.99
CA GLU A 165 -18.69 -10.12 -10.29
C GLU A 165 -17.95 -11.46 -10.40
N GLN A 166 -16.72 -11.54 -9.89
CA GLN A 166 -15.96 -12.79 -9.86
C GLN A 166 -16.66 -13.86 -9.01
N LEU A 167 -17.19 -13.49 -7.84
CA LEU A 167 -17.92 -14.42 -6.97
C LEU A 167 -19.21 -14.94 -7.63
N VAL A 168 -19.91 -14.09 -8.39
CA VAL A 168 -21.07 -14.50 -9.19
C VAL A 168 -20.66 -15.50 -10.27
N GLN A 169 -19.57 -15.26 -11.00
CA GLN A 169 -19.07 -16.20 -12.01
C GLN A 169 -18.67 -17.56 -11.42
N LEU A 170 -18.19 -17.56 -10.18
CA LEU A 170 -17.78 -18.77 -9.47
C LEU A 170 -18.91 -19.48 -8.72
N ASN A 171 -20.11 -18.90 -8.71
CA ASN A 171 -21.24 -19.38 -7.93
C ASN A 171 -20.89 -19.55 -6.43
N ILE A 172 -20.13 -18.59 -5.87
CA ILE A 172 -19.76 -18.53 -4.45
C ILE A 172 -20.65 -17.51 -3.75
N THR A 173 -21.40 -17.94 -2.74
CA THR A 173 -22.35 -17.10 -2.00
C THR A 173 -21.95 -16.84 -0.55
N ASP A 174 -21.01 -17.59 -0.02
CA ASP A 174 -20.57 -17.57 1.39
C ASP A 174 -19.10 -17.15 1.53
N PHE A 175 -18.65 -16.26 0.65
CA PHE A 175 -17.28 -15.76 0.64
C PHE A 175 -16.90 -15.12 1.98
N LYS A 176 -15.71 -15.49 2.47
CA LYS A 176 -15.08 -14.93 3.66
C LYS A 176 -13.66 -14.50 3.33
N ILE A 177 -13.38 -13.20 3.49
CA ILE A 177 -12.05 -12.62 3.29
C ILE A 177 -11.02 -13.39 4.15
N GLY A 178 -9.90 -13.79 3.53
CA GLY A 178 -8.82 -14.54 4.19
C GLY A 178 -9.11 -16.01 4.48
N LEU A 179 -10.33 -16.51 4.23
CA LEU A 179 -10.72 -17.90 4.51
C LEU A 179 -11.17 -18.66 3.25
N THR A 180 -11.94 -18.01 2.38
CA THR A 180 -12.36 -18.63 1.12
C THR A 180 -11.23 -18.52 0.11
N ASP A 181 -10.74 -19.67 -0.34
CA ASP A 181 -9.62 -19.75 -1.25
C ASP A 181 -10.07 -19.56 -2.72
N LEU A 182 -9.55 -18.51 -3.37
CA LEU A 182 -9.86 -18.16 -4.76
C LEU A 182 -8.70 -18.42 -5.73
N HIS A 183 -7.56 -18.99 -5.28
CA HIS A 183 -6.39 -19.18 -6.14
C HIS A 183 -6.70 -20.04 -7.37
N THR A 184 -5.91 -19.87 -8.42
CA THR A 184 -6.06 -20.55 -9.71
C THR A 184 -4.79 -21.27 -10.16
N ASP A 185 -3.64 -20.91 -9.58
CA ASP A 185 -2.32 -21.39 -9.99
C ASP A 185 -1.31 -21.16 -8.86
N ASP A 186 -0.07 -21.59 -9.11
CA ASP A 186 1.04 -21.52 -8.15
C ASP A 186 2.05 -20.39 -8.50
N THR A 187 1.69 -19.43 -9.36
CA THR A 187 2.61 -18.31 -9.67
C THR A 187 2.87 -17.46 -8.43
N THR A 188 4.06 -16.86 -8.35
CA THR A 188 4.51 -16.15 -7.15
C THR A 188 4.98 -14.72 -7.39
N PHE A 189 4.99 -14.22 -8.62
CA PHE A 189 5.51 -12.89 -8.94
C PHE A 189 4.88 -11.82 -8.03
N LEU A 190 5.66 -10.80 -7.66
CA LEU A 190 5.20 -9.67 -6.85
C LEU A 190 4.61 -10.11 -5.51
N ARG A 191 5.20 -11.14 -4.90
CA ARG A 191 4.99 -11.56 -3.51
C ARG A 191 6.32 -11.82 -2.82
N GLY A 192 6.53 -11.31 -1.62
CA GLY A 192 7.80 -11.52 -0.94
C GLY A 192 7.73 -11.19 0.53
N MET A 193 8.58 -11.84 1.32
CA MET A 193 8.84 -11.45 2.70
C MET A 193 10.35 -11.28 2.93
N TRP A 194 10.71 -10.31 3.74
CA TRP A 194 12.09 -10.09 4.15
C TRP A 194 12.14 -9.52 5.58
N PRO A 195 13.10 -9.94 6.42
CA PRO A 195 13.23 -9.39 7.76
C PRO A 195 13.82 -7.96 7.72
N THR A 196 13.43 -7.13 8.68
CA THR A 196 14.11 -5.87 8.95
C THR A 196 15.54 -6.10 9.47
N ASN A 197 16.46 -5.19 9.12
CA ASN A 197 17.82 -5.17 9.65
C ASN A 197 17.87 -4.69 11.12
N ASP A 198 19.06 -4.54 11.68
CA ASP A 198 19.25 -4.10 13.07
C ASP A 198 18.71 -2.68 13.33
N ASN A 199 18.57 -1.87 12.28
CA ASN A 199 17.96 -0.54 12.31
C ASN A 199 16.48 -0.59 11.95
N GLY A 200 15.78 -1.72 12.04
CA GLY A 200 14.34 -1.79 11.76
C GLY A 200 13.94 -1.51 10.31
N ILE A 201 14.85 -1.64 9.35
CA ILE A 201 14.63 -1.31 7.94
C ILE A 201 14.55 -2.58 7.08
N MET A 202 13.52 -2.67 6.24
CA MET A 202 13.37 -3.70 5.21
C MET A 202 13.37 -3.05 3.82
N GLU A 203 14.15 -3.60 2.88
CA GLU A 203 14.12 -3.22 1.47
C GLU A 203 13.55 -4.33 0.62
N MET A 204 12.73 -3.96 -0.37
CA MET A 204 12.17 -4.87 -1.35
C MET A 204 12.32 -4.29 -2.76
N LYS A 205 12.88 -5.09 -3.69
CA LYS A 205 12.84 -4.79 -5.13
C LYS A 205 11.57 -5.36 -5.75
N SER A 206 10.88 -4.54 -6.53
CA SER A 206 9.66 -4.90 -7.25
C SER A 206 9.48 -4.00 -8.48
N ILE A 207 8.27 -3.97 -9.03
CA ILE A 207 7.79 -2.95 -9.96
C ILE A 207 6.72 -2.09 -9.29
N TYR A 208 6.49 -0.89 -9.81
CA TYR A 208 5.34 -0.07 -9.42
C TYR A 208 4.03 -0.82 -9.75
N PRO A 209 3.04 -0.87 -8.85
CA PRO A 209 1.82 -1.64 -9.07
C PRO A 209 0.92 -1.04 -10.15
N GLY A 210 0.17 -1.89 -10.84
CA GLY A 210 -0.96 -1.47 -11.68
C GLY A 210 -2.23 -1.26 -10.87
N PHE A 211 -3.38 -1.26 -11.54
CA PHE A 211 -4.70 -1.18 -10.93
C PHE A 211 -5.59 -2.35 -11.38
N TYR A 212 -6.64 -2.61 -10.62
CA TYR A 212 -7.66 -3.62 -10.93
C TYR A 212 -9.03 -3.08 -10.56
N ALA A 213 -10.08 -3.75 -11.03
CA ALA A 213 -11.45 -3.29 -10.86
C ALA A 213 -11.81 -3.06 -9.38
N GLY A 214 -12.31 -1.85 -9.11
CA GLY A 214 -12.83 -1.47 -7.79
C GLY A 214 -11.81 -0.98 -6.77
N ARG A 215 -10.52 -0.81 -7.14
CA ARG A 215 -9.49 -0.32 -6.22
C ARG A 215 -8.52 0.66 -6.89
N THR A 216 -8.06 1.65 -6.13
CA THR A 216 -6.90 2.48 -6.50
C THR A 216 -5.60 1.69 -6.45
N ILE A 217 -4.50 2.28 -6.91
CA ILE A 217 -3.17 1.66 -6.94
C ILE A 217 -2.58 1.55 -5.53
N HIS A 218 -2.14 0.35 -5.14
CA HIS A 218 -1.64 0.08 -3.79
C HIS A 218 -0.70 -1.13 -3.69
N ILE A 219 0.15 -1.12 -2.66
CA ILE A 219 0.84 -2.29 -2.06
C ILE A 219 0.43 -2.38 -0.59
N HIS A 220 -0.88 -2.34 -0.30
CA HIS A 220 -1.46 -2.12 1.05
C HIS A 220 -1.02 -0.82 1.73
N ILE A 221 -0.36 0.04 0.96
CA ILE A 221 0.05 1.42 1.17
C ILE A 221 -0.22 2.14 -0.16
N TYR A 222 -0.37 3.46 -0.12
CA TYR A 222 -0.88 4.24 -1.24
C TYR A 222 0.20 5.15 -1.82
N PHE A 223 -0.02 5.60 -3.05
CA PHE A 223 0.88 6.52 -3.75
C PHE A 223 0.17 7.81 -4.10
N ASP A 224 0.94 8.89 -4.20
CA ASP A 224 0.41 10.19 -4.61
C ASP A 224 -0.26 10.12 -5.99
N SER A 225 -1.40 10.79 -6.13
CA SER A 225 -2.19 10.77 -7.36
C SER A 225 -1.40 11.34 -8.54
N SER A 226 -0.59 12.39 -8.36
CA SER A 226 0.18 13.00 -9.46
C SER A 226 1.28 12.11 -10.00
N LEU A 227 1.99 11.40 -9.10
CA LEU A 227 2.95 10.37 -9.50
C LEU A 227 2.24 9.25 -10.24
N THR A 228 1.11 8.80 -9.71
CA THR A 228 0.33 7.71 -10.30
C THR A 228 -0.12 8.07 -11.72
N ASP A 229 -0.66 9.28 -11.91
CA ASP A 229 -1.12 9.79 -13.20
C ASP A 229 0.03 9.80 -14.22
N GLN A 230 1.24 10.19 -13.81
CA GLN A 230 2.42 10.13 -14.68
C GLN A 230 2.76 8.68 -15.06
N LEU A 231 2.95 7.79 -14.08
CA LEU A 231 3.46 6.44 -14.35
C LEU A 231 2.48 5.58 -15.14
N MET A 232 1.17 5.81 -14.99
CA MET A 232 0.15 5.11 -15.76
C MET A 232 0.15 5.47 -17.26
N THR A 233 0.89 6.51 -17.68
CA THR A 233 1.08 6.82 -19.11
C THR A 233 2.18 5.99 -19.79
N LEU A 234 2.96 5.24 -19.01
CA LEU A 234 4.07 4.43 -19.50
C LEU A 234 3.60 3.01 -19.82
N GLU A 235 4.27 2.35 -20.77
CA GLU A 235 4.08 0.91 -20.95
C GLU A 235 4.73 0.12 -19.81
N PRO A 236 4.12 -1.00 -19.35
CA PRO A 236 2.92 -1.62 -19.90
C PRO A 236 1.58 -1.10 -19.29
N TYR A 237 1.61 -0.13 -18.38
CA TYR A 237 0.41 0.37 -17.69
C TYR A 237 -0.59 1.01 -18.65
N ALA A 238 -0.11 1.80 -19.62
CA ALA A 238 -0.93 2.49 -20.60
C ALA A 238 -1.77 1.53 -21.48
N SER A 239 -1.35 0.26 -21.57
CA SER A 239 -2.09 -0.78 -22.29
C SER A 239 -3.32 -1.29 -21.53
N HIS A 240 -3.43 -1.09 -20.21
CA HIS A 240 -4.56 -1.54 -19.41
C HIS A 240 -5.73 -0.55 -19.53
N THR A 241 -6.58 -0.77 -20.53
CA THR A 241 -7.68 0.15 -20.92
C THR A 241 -9.08 -0.45 -20.81
N ALA A 242 -9.18 -1.70 -20.36
CA ALA A 242 -10.44 -2.44 -20.27
C ALA A 242 -11.40 -1.89 -19.20
N ILE A 243 -10.85 -1.20 -18.18
CA ILE A 243 -11.57 -0.59 -17.08
C ILE A 243 -11.02 0.81 -16.78
N GLU A 244 -11.86 1.67 -16.21
CA GLU A 244 -11.40 2.95 -15.67
C GLU A 244 -10.74 2.75 -14.31
N ARG A 245 -9.61 3.42 -14.10
CA ARG A 245 -8.89 3.38 -12.81
C ARG A 245 -9.67 4.15 -11.75
N VAL A 246 -9.93 3.51 -10.61
CA VAL A 246 -10.41 4.15 -9.39
C VAL A 246 -9.29 5.03 -8.83
N THR A 247 -9.57 6.32 -8.57
CA THR A 247 -8.58 7.22 -7.98
C THR A 247 -8.61 7.16 -6.45
N ASN A 248 -7.60 7.72 -5.80
CA ASN A 248 -7.52 7.76 -4.33
C ASN A 248 -8.74 8.45 -3.69
N GLU A 249 -9.28 9.47 -4.35
CA GLU A 249 -10.40 10.29 -3.86
C GLU A 249 -11.72 9.51 -3.80
N VAL A 250 -11.84 8.42 -4.54
CA VAL A 250 -13.06 7.60 -4.64
C VAL A 250 -12.84 6.12 -4.27
N ASP A 251 -11.65 5.74 -3.80
CA ASP A 251 -11.39 4.39 -3.29
C ASP A 251 -12.09 4.19 -1.93
N GLU A 252 -12.99 3.22 -1.85
CA GLU A 252 -13.79 2.97 -0.65
C GLU A 252 -12.97 2.43 0.55
N TYR A 253 -11.75 1.91 0.30
CA TYR A 253 -10.91 1.29 1.34
C TYR A 253 -9.85 2.24 1.90
N LEU A 254 -9.43 3.23 1.12
CA LEU A 254 -8.42 4.22 1.52
C LEU A 254 -8.78 4.95 2.83
N PRO A 255 -10.04 5.38 3.07
CA PRO A 255 -10.41 6.01 4.35
C PRO A 255 -10.07 5.17 5.58
N GLY A 256 -10.17 3.83 5.50
CA GLY A 256 -9.78 2.95 6.60
C GLY A 256 -8.27 2.95 6.88
N SER A 257 -7.47 3.28 5.87
CA SER A 257 -6.00 3.35 5.97
C SER A 257 -5.50 4.70 6.51
N LEU A 258 -6.38 5.71 6.61
CA LEU A 258 -6.09 7.03 7.20
C LEU A 258 -6.42 7.09 8.71
N GLY A 259 -6.75 5.94 9.31
CA GLY A 259 -7.13 5.83 10.72
C GLY A 259 -6.06 6.36 11.68
N GLY A 260 -6.51 6.95 12.80
CA GLY A 260 -5.62 7.36 13.89
C GLY A 260 -4.69 8.55 13.58
N GLY A 261 -4.76 9.16 12.39
CA GLY A 261 -3.83 10.19 11.95
C GLY A 261 -2.58 9.64 11.24
N TYR A 262 -2.54 8.33 10.98
CA TYR A 262 -1.50 7.71 10.16
C TYR A 262 -1.62 8.15 8.70
N ASN A 263 -0.48 8.35 8.06
CA ASN A 263 -0.38 8.67 6.65
C ASN A 263 0.12 7.45 5.87
N PRO A 264 -0.74 6.78 5.08
CA PRO A 264 -0.38 5.58 4.34
C PRO A 264 0.28 5.88 2.98
N TYR A 265 0.52 7.16 2.65
CA TYR A 265 1.12 7.56 1.39
C TYR A 265 2.65 7.41 1.43
N VAL A 266 3.18 6.68 0.46
CA VAL A 266 4.62 6.47 0.27
C VAL A 266 5.25 7.77 -0.22
N SER A 267 6.33 8.21 0.44
CA SER A 267 7.18 9.27 -0.09
C SER A 267 8.06 8.70 -1.20
N VAL A 268 8.04 9.29 -2.39
CA VAL A 268 8.71 8.72 -3.57
C VAL A 268 9.69 9.72 -4.18
N VAL A 269 10.84 9.21 -4.60
CA VAL A 269 11.83 9.94 -5.40
C VAL A 269 12.20 9.15 -6.65
N PRO A 270 12.61 9.81 -7.74
CA PRO A 270 13.09 9.10 -8.92
C PRO A 270 14.36 8.32 -8.56
N MET A 271 14.45 7.08 -9.04
CA MET A 271 15.55 6.17 -8.73
C MET A 271 16.87 6.69 -9.32
N ASP A 272 16.80 7.31 -10.49
CA ASP A 272 17.92 8.02 -11.10
C ASP A 272 18.05 9.47 -10.63
N GLY A 273 17.12 9.96 -9.80
CA GLY A 273 17.16 11.33 -9.32
C GLY A 273 16.69 12.42 -10.27
N GLU A 274 16.33 12.05 -11.49
CA GLU A 274 15.92 12.96 -12.55
C GLU A 274 14.50 12.66 -13.01
N ASN A 275 14.18 11.40 -13.29
CA ASN A 275 12.93 10.99 -13.92
C ASN A 275 12.33 9.73 -13.26
N PHE A 276 11.06 9.83 -12.86
CA PHE A 276 10.31 8.71 -12.29
C PHE A 276 10.08 7.56 -13.29
N ASP A 277 10.12 7.83 -14.61
CA ASP A 277 9.93 6.81 -15.64
C ASP A 277 11.02 5.73 -15.60
N ASN A 278 12.22 6.07 -15.14
CA ASN A 278 13.37 5.17 -15.05
C ASN A 278 13.36 4.31 -13.79
N GLY A 279 12.35 4.47 -12.93
CA GLY A 279 12.22 3.77 -11.67
C GLY A 279 12.04 4.73 -10.51
N VAL A 280 11.54 4.19 -9.41
CA VAL A 280 11.20 4.95 -8.21
C VAL A 280 11.75 4.30 -6.95
N VAL A 281 12.13 5.12 -5.98
CA VAL A 281 12.45 4.68 -4.62
C VAL A 281 11.37 5.21 -3.69
N GLY A 282 10.64 4.30 -3.06
CA GLY A 282 9.57 4.61 -2.12
C GLY A 282 10.04 4.46 -0.68
N TYR A 283 9.61 5.36 0.20
CA TYR A 283 9.89 5.35 1.64
C TYR A 283 8.58 5.43 2.42
N ILE A 284 8.43 4.54 3.38
CA ILE A 284 7.36 4.63 4.37
C ILE A 284 7.85 4.10 5.73
N THR A 285 7.27 4.61 6.80
CA THR A 285 7.50 4.12 8.16
C THR A 285 6.19 3.64 8.73
N ILE A 286 6.18 2.40 9.22
CA ILE A 286 5.04 1.78 9.88
C ILE A 286 5.35 1.59 11.36
N GLY A 287 4.44 2.05 12.22
CA GLY A 287 4.44 1.76 13.64
C GLY A 287 3.59 0.53 13.87
N VAL A 288 4.17 -0.49 14.52
CA VAL A 288 3.49 -1.72 14.90
C VAL A 288 3.45 -1.83 16.42
N ASP A 289 2.35 -2.30 16.96
CA ASP A 289 2.26 -2.62 18.37
C ASP A 289 2.64 -4.09 18.59
N SER A 290 3.87 -4.33 19.04
CA SER A 290 4.38 -5.71 19.25
C SER A 290 3.68 -6.46 20.38
N GLU A 291 2.92 -5.75 21.22
CA GLU A 291 2.12 -6.32 22.32
C GLU A 291 0.65 -6.57 21.93
N ALA A 292 0.23 -6.19 20.72
CA ALA A 292 -1.13 -6.42 20.26
C ALA A 292 -1.41 -7.93 20.15
N THR A 293 -2.51 -8.37 20.75
CA THR A 293 -3.03 -9.74 20.59
C THR A 293 -4.06 -9.76 19.46
N ALA A 294 -3.83 -10.62 18.46
CA ALA A 294 -4.79 -10.90 17.37
C ALA A 294 -6.10 -11.52 17.86
#